data_AF-A0AAE2WI63-F1
#
_entry.id   AF-A0AAE2WI63-F1
#
_cell.length_a   1.000
_cell.length_b   1.000
_cell.length_c   1.000
_cell.angle_alpha   90.00
_cell.angle_beta   90.00
_cell.angle_gamma   90.00
#
_symmetry.space_group_name_H-M   'P 1'
#
loop_
_entity.id
_entity.type
_entity.pdbx_description
1 polymer ?
#
loop_
_entity_poly.entity_id
_entity_poly.type
_entity_poly.pdbx_seq_one_letter_code
_entity_poly.pdbx_strand_id
1 'polypeptide(L)'
;MSIHYAFQRGELPELTLTGHALQQAGFAAETLFRIGLHRNGLMLTRLDEDIDIAALLAELDGSETEGADWVSDNGTLTLAGDWLTQSGLLGQPLSIKVLPGKITIRAEQGSMLA
;
A
#
# COMPACT_ATOMS: atom_id res chain seq x y z
N MET A 1 -1.68 -8.60 -17.02
CA MET A 1 -2.05 -7.24 -16.57
C MET A 1 -1.02 -6.84 -15.54
N SER A 2 -0.29 -5.75 -15.76
CA SER A 2 0.84 -5.33 -14.91
C SER A 2 0.43 -4.24 -13.94
N ILE A 3 1.02 -4.28 -12.76
CA ILE A 3 1.15 -3.13 -11.87
C ILE A 3 2.55 -2.54 -12.11
N HIS A 4 2.65 -1.22 -12.12
CA HIS A 4 3.92 -0.51 -12.18
C HIS A 4 4.15 0.16 -10.83
N TYR A 5 5.42 0.28 -10.43
CA TYR A 5 5.78 0.99 -9.22
C TYR A 5 6.99 1.90 -9.45
N ALA A 6 7.04 2.98 -8.69
CA ALA A 6 8.17 3.90 -8.64
C ALA A 6 8.49 4.25 -7.19
N PHE A 7 9.78 4.32 -6.85
CA PHE A 7 10.26 4.79 -5.56
C PHE A 7 10.91 6.17 -5.71
N GLN A 8 10.48 7.11 -4.88
CA GLN A 8 11.16 8.39 -4.70
C GLN A 8 11.84 8.39 -3.33
N ARG A 9 13.14 8.68 -3.30
CA ARG A 9 13.98 8.61 -2.09
C ARG A 9 14.26 10.01 -1.53
N GLY A 10 13.25 10.89 -1.53
CA GLY A 10 13.35 12.21 -0.92
C GLY A 10 13.51 12.15 0.61
N GLU A 11 13.49 13.31 1.27
CA GLU A 11 13.51 13.37 2.75
C GLU A 11 12.38 12.54 3.36
N LEU A 12 11.22 12.53 2.70
CA LEU A 12 10.15 11.57 2.94
C LEU A 12 10.13 10.58 1.76
N PRO A 13 10.44 9.30 1.97
CA PRO A 13 10.39 8.32 0.90
C PRO A 13 8.94 8.10 0.44
N GLU A 14 8.77 7.83 -0.85
CA GLU A 14 7.46 7.61 -1.45
C GLU A 14 7.49 6.39 -2.38
N LEU A 15 6.44 5.58 -2.33
CA LEU A 15 6.16 4.48 -3.24
C LEU A 15 4.86 4.78 -3.97
N THR A 16 4.94 4.90 -5.29
CA THR A 16 3.80 5.11 -6.17
C THR A 16 3.47 3.80 -6.88
N LEU A 17 2.20 3.39 -6.88
CA LEU A 17 1.68 2.27 -7.66
C LEU A 17 0.71 2.78 -8.73
N THR A 18 0.84 2.26 -9.95
CA THR A 18 -0.05 2.59 -11.08
C THR A 18 -0.38 1.36 -11.92
N GLY A 19 -1.40 1.48 -12.77
CA GLY A 19 -1.77 0.46 -13.75
C GLY A 19 -3.16 -0.14 -13.50
N HIS A 20 -3.72 -0.75 -14.54
CA HIS A 20 -5.10 -1.24 -14.56
C HIS A 20 -5.40 -2.32 -13.51
N ALA A 21 -4.38 -3.03 -13.02
CA ALA A 21 -4.53 -4.04 -11.97
C ALA A 21 -5.08 -3.45 -10.65
N LEU A 22 -4.82 -2.17 -10.35
CA LEU A 22 -5.37 -1.49 -9.18
C LEU A 22 -6.90 -1.40 -9.25
N GLN A 23 -7.41 -0.81 -10.32
CA GLN A 23 -8.85 -0.65 -10.53
C GLN A 23 -9.57 -2.00 -10.56
N GLN A 24 -9.00 -3.01 -11.22
CA GLN A 24 -9.57 -4.36 -11.25
C GLN A 24 -9.60 -5.05 -9.88
N ALA A 25 -8.67 -4.71 -9.01
CA ALA A 25 -8.68 -5.14 -7.62
C ALA A 25 -9.60 -4.31 -6.73
N GLY A 26 -10.29 -3.31 -7.28
CA GLY A 26 -11.20 -2.43 -6.56
C GLY A 26 -10.54 -1.18 -5.98
N PHE A 27 -9.25 -0.93 -6.22
CA PHE A 27 -8.57 0.32 -5.83
C PHE A 27 -8.77 1.35 -6.95
N ALA A 28 -9.99 1.84 -7.10
CA ALA A 28 -10.33 2.90 -8.04
C ALA A 28 -10.03 4.28 -7.44
N ALA A 29 -10.13 5.34 -8.25
CA ALA A 29 -10.02 6.71 -7.76
C ALA A 29 -10.92 6.95 -6.54
N GLU A 30 -10.42 7.69 -5.56
CA GLU A 30 -11.15 8.03 -4.32
C GLU A 30 -11.61 6.81 -3.52
N THR A 31 -11.02 5.63 -3.74
CA THR A 31 -11.28 4.47 -2.89
C THR A 31 -10.42 4.55 -1.62
N LEU A 32 -11.07 4.45 -0.45
CA LEU A 32 -10.39 4.35 0.84
C LEU A 32 -9.76 2.96 1.02
N PHE A 33 -8.54 2.93 1.53
CA PHE A 33 -7.87 1.68 1.89
C PHE A 33 -7.14 1.78 3.23
N ARG A 34 -7.06 0.66 3.93
CA ARG A 34 -6.26 0.48 5.14
C ARG A 34 -4.86 0.01 4.77
N ILE A 35 -3.86 0.58 5.43
CA ILE A 35 -2.45 0.22 5.35
C ILE A 35 -2.11 -0.57 6.62
N GLY A 36 -1.41 -1.68 6.48
CA GLY A 36 -0.88 -2.42 7.63
C GLY A 36 0.52 -2.96 7.37
N LEU A 37 1.39 -2.89 8.38
CA LEU A 37 2.68 -3.59 8.36
C LEU A 37 2.45 -5.10 8.35
N HIS A 38 3.08 -5.80 7.41
CA HIS A 38 2.86 -7.23 7.23
C HIS A 38 4.11 -7.97 6.74
N ARG A 39 4.71 -8.77 7.65
CA ARG A 39 5.84 -9.69 7.38
C ARG A 39 6.94 -9.05 6.51
N ASN A 40 7.56 -7.98 7.04
CA ASN A 40 8.58 -7.19 6.34
C ASN A 40 8.07 -6.67 4.98
N GLY A 41 6.92 -6.02 5.03
CA GLY A 41 6.22 -5.51 3.88
C GLY A 41 4.95 -4.78 4.30
N LEU A 42 4.11 -4.47 3.32
CA LEU A 42 2.84 -3.79 3.51
C LEU A 42 1.68 -4.64 2.98
N MET A 43 0.55 -4.52 3.64
CA MET A 43 -0.72 -5.01 3.16
C MET A 43 -1.68 -3.83 3.03
N LEU A 44 -2.25 -3.67 1.84
CA LEU A 44 -3.28 -2.69 1.57
C LEU A 44 -4.60 -3.44 1.44
N THR A 45 -5.62 -3.01 2.16
CA THR A 45 -6.95 -3.61 2.13
C THR A 45 -7.95 -2.54 1.76
N ARG A 46 -8.69 -2.74 0.65
CA ARG A 46 -9.79 -1.86 0.28
C ARG A 46 -10.81 -1.85 1.42
N LEU A 47 -11.29 -0.67 1.77
CA LEU A 47 -12.38 -0.49 2.71
C LEU A 47 -13.70 -0.33 1.95
N ASP A 48 -14.80 -0.68 2.61
CA ASP A 48 -16.14 -0.47 2.07
C ASP A 48 -16.45 1.03 2.00
N GLU A 49 -17.27 1.44 1.04
CA GLU A 49 -17.73 2.82 0.89
C GLU A 49 -18.66 3.22 2.06
N ASP A 50 -19.34 2.24 2.68
CA ASP A 50 -20.22 2.43 3.83
C ASP A 50 -19.48 2.44 5.19
N ILE A 51 -18.14 2.44 5.20
CA ILE A 51 -17.39 2.42 6.46
C ILE A 51 -17.60 3.71 7.26
N ASP A 52 -17.79 3.57 8.57
CA ASP A 52 -17.78 4.71 9.48
C ASP A 52 -16.34 5.24 9.62
N ILE A 53 -16.04 6.33 8.91
CA ILE A 53 -14.72 6.96 8.90
C ILE A 53 -14.34 7.44 10.31
N ALA A 54 -15.28 7.93 11.12
CA ALA A 54 -14.96 8.41 12.46
C ALA A 54 -14.56 7.25 13.37
N ALA A 55 -15.26 6.12 13.27
CA ALA A 55 -14.89 4.90 13.98
C ALA A 55 -13.52 4.35 13.52
N LEU A 56 -13.26 4.36 12.20
CA LEU A 56 -11.97 3.95 11.64
C LEU A 56 -10.83 4.83 12.15
N LEU A 57 -11.00 6.16 12.15
CA LEU A 57 -9.97 7.08 12.63
C LEU A 57 -9.72 6.90 14.13
N ALA A 58 -10.77 6.67 14.92
CA ALA A 58 -10.63 6.37 16.35
C ALA A 58 -9.92 5.02 16.60
N GLU A 59 -10.12 4.03 15.72
CA GLU A 59 -9.42 2.74 15.79
C GLU A 59 -7.93 2.88 15.45
N LEU A 60 -7.61 3.70 14.44
CA LEU A 60 -6.25 3.91 13.96
C LEU A 60 -5.46 4.91 14.82
N ASP A 61 -6.13 5.66 15.69
CA ASP A 61 -5.49 6.66 16.54
C ASP A 61 -4.42 6.02 17.43
N GLY A 62 -3.20 6.56 17.35
CA GLY A 62 -2.04 6.02 18.06
C GLY A 62 -1.49 4.68 17.53
N SER A 63 -2.00 4.13 16.42
CA SER A 63 -1.44 2.91 15.84
C SER A 63 -0.11 3.19 15.15
N GLU A 64 0.94 2.49 15.60
CA GLU A 64 2.27 2.55 14.95
C GLU A 64 2.39 1.60 13.75
N THR A 65 1.39 0.73 13.53
CA THR A 65 1.50 -0.38 12.56
C THR A 65 0.35 -0.43 11.55
N GLU A 66 -0.65 0.44 11.70
CA GLU A 66 -1.77 0.56 10.78
C GLU A 66 -2.15 2.02 10.52
N GLY A 67 -2.67 2.27 9.32
CA GLY A 67 -3.16 3.59 8.89
C GLY A 67 -4.22 3.45 7.81
N ALA A 68 -4.69 4.57 7.27
CA ALA A 68 -5.57 4.59 6.11
C ALA A 68 -5.20 5.75 5.19
N ASP A 69 -5.41 5.55 3.90
CA ASP A 69 -5.25 6.59 2.90
C ASP A 69 -6.19 6.34 1.71
N TRP A 70 -6.29 7.32 0.83
CA TRP A 70 -7.15 7.30 -0.34
C TRP A 70 -6.33 7.08 -1.61
N VAL A 71 -6.90 6.35 -2.57
CA VAL A 71 -6.39 6.38 -3.94
C VAL A 71 -6.68 7.76 -4.51
N SER A 72 -5.69 8.38 -5.16
CA SER A 72 -5.87 9.71 -5.74
C SER A 72 -6.94 9.72 -6.84
N ASP A 73 -7.45 10.91 -7.16
CA ASP A 73 -8.45 11.15 -8.20
C ASP A 73 -8.08 10.57 -9.58
N ASN A 74 -6.78 10.53 -9.90
CA ASN A 74 -6.25 9.97 -11.14
C ASN A 74 -6.01 8.44 -11.08
N GLY A 75 -6.39 7.78 -9.99
CA GLY A 75 -6.25 6.33 -9.79
C GLY A 75 -4.84 5.88 -9.38
N THR A 76 -3.97 6.80 -8.98
CA THR A 76 -2.64 6.48 -8.44
C THR A 76 -2.75 6.15 -6.96
N LEU A 77 -2.02 5.11 -6.53
CA LEU A 77 -1.89 4.80 -5.11
C LEU A 77 -0.50 5.21 -4.65
N THR A 78 -0.43 6.09 -3.65
CA THR A 78 0.84 6.58 -3.09
C THR A 78 0.94 6.16 -1.63
N LEU A 79 2.14 5.73 -1.23
CA LEU A 79 2.49 5.44 0.17
C LEU A 79 3.73 6.26 0.50
N ALA A 80 3.68 7.09 1.54
CA ALA A 80 4.80 7.94 1.93
C ALA A 80 5.23 7.72 3.38
N GLY A 81 6.50 8.00 3.65
CA GLY A 81 7.04 8.13 5.00
C GLY A 81 7.36 6.82 5.73
N ASP A 82 7.10 6.81 7.04
CA ASP A 82 7.64 5.83 7.97
C ASP A 82 7.21 4.40 7.67
N TRP A 83 6.04 4.21 7.06
CA TRP A 83 5.55 2.92 6.58
C TRP A 83 6.54 2.19 5.68
N LEU A 84 7.22 2.92 4.79
CA LEU A 84 8.21 2.34 3.87
C LEU A 84 9.50 1.95 4.57
N THR A 85 9.92 2.76 5.54
CA THR A 85 11.10 2.49 6.38
C THR A 85 10.85 1.29 7.29
N GLN A 86 9.75 1.29 8.03
CA GLN A 86 9.39 0.25 9.00
C GLN A 86 9.07 -1.10 8.34
N SER A 87 8.48 -1.09 7.15
CA SER A 87 8.23 -2.31 6.37
C SER A 87 9.50 -2.94 5.79
N GLY A 88 10.62 -2.23 5.83
CA GLY A 88 11.89 -2.68 5.26
C GLY A 88 11.90 -2.68 3.72
N LEU A 89 10.94 -2.03 3.07
CA LEU A 89 10.83 -2.03 1.60
C LEU A 89 11.86 -1.10 0.93
N LEU A 90 12.38 -0.11 1.66
CA LEU A 90 13.32 0.87 1.12
C LEU A 90 14.59 0.21 0.56
N GLY A 91 14.92 0.60 -0.67
CA GLY A 91 16.16 0.16 -1.33
C GLY A 91 16.12 -1.25 -1.91
N GLN A 92 15.03 -1.99 -1.74
CA GLN A 92 14.88 -3.36 -2.24
C GLN A 92 13.98 -3.41 -3.48
N PRO A 93 14.21 -4.36 -4.41
CA PRO A 93 13.22 -4.67 -5.45
C PRO A 93 11.94 -5.20 -4.79
N LEU A 94 10.77 -4.97 -5.42
CA LEU A 94 9.47 -5.27 -4.83
C LEU A 94 8.74 -6.41 -5.53
N SER A 95 8.19 -7.33 -4.73
CA SER A 95 7.18 -8.28 -5.16
C SER A 95 5.80 -7.73 -4.77
N ILE A 96 4.97 -7.44 -5.78
CA ILE A 96 3.64 -6.90 -5.58
C ILE A 96 2.60 -7.92 -6.04
N LYS A 97 1.82 -8.43 -5.07
CA LYS A 97 0.70 -9.33 -5.33
C LYS A 97 -0.60 -8.57 -5.21
N VAL A 98 -1.38 -8.58 -6.29
CA VAL A 98 -2.68 -7.93 -6.38
C VAL A 98 -3.79 -8.99 -6.40
N LEU A 99 -4.77 -8.84 -5.51
CA LEU A 99 -5.98 -9.67 -5.41
C LEU A 99 -7.20 -8.73 -5.28
N PRO A 100 -8.42 -9.19 -5.57
CA PRO A 100 -9.63 -8.41 -5.29
C PRO A 100 -9.66 -7.93 -3.84
N GLY A 101 -9.77 -6.62 -3.64
CA GLY A 101 -9.80 -5.94 -2.35
C GLY A 101 -8.47 -5.91 -1.58
N LYS A 102 -7.38 -6.44 -2.13
CA LYS A 102 -6.13 -6.61 -1.37
C LYS A 102 -4.86 -6.51 -2.23
N ILE A 103 -3.91 -5.72 -1.75
CA ILE A 103 -2.55 -5.65 -2.32
C ILE A 103 -1.55 -6.05 -1.24
N THR A 104 -0.58 -6.89 -1.58
CA THR A 104 0.56 -7.22 -0.69
C THR A 104 1.84 -6.78 -1.37
N ILE A 105 2.62 -5.95 -0.68
CA ILE A 105 3.89 -5.41 -1.14
C ILE A 105 4.98 -5.98 -0.24
N ARG A 106 6.00 -6.61 -0.82
CA ARG A 106 7.13 -7.16 -0.09
C ARG A 106 8.43 -6.85 -0.81
N ALA A 107 9.54 -6.86 -0.10
CA ALA A 107 10.82 -7.00 -0.75
C ALA A 107 10.82 -8.33 -1.53
N GLU A 108 11.31 -8.33 -2.77
CA GLU A 108 11.62 -9.56 -3.47
C GLU A 108 12.63 -10.34 -2.62
N GLN A 109 12.24 -11.53 -2.17
CA GLN A 109 13.23 -12.49 -1.74
C GLN A 109 13.97 -12.89 -3.01
N GLY A 110 15.18 -12.36 -3.18
CA GLY A 110 16.10 -12.91 -4.16
C GLY A 110 16.12 -14.42 -3.93
N SER A 111 15.93 -15.22 -4.98
CA SER A 111 16.05 -16.66 -4.90
C SER A 111 17.43 -16.98 -4.34
N MET A 112 17.54 -17.10 -3.01
CA MET A 112 18.56 -17.93 -2.40
C MET A 112 18.15 -19.34 -2.76
N LEU A 113 18.53 -19.74 -3.97
CA LEU A 113 18.74 -21.14 -4.29
C LEU A 113 19.78 -21.60 -3.27
N ALA A 114 19.30 -22.24 -2.21
CA ALA A 114 20.12 -23.06 -1.33
C ALA A 114 20.61 -24.30 -2.10
#